data_AF-A0A7C1CRD0-F1
#
_entry.id   AF-A0A7C1CRD0-F1
#
_cell.length_a   1.000
_cell.length_b   1.000
_cell.length_c   1.000
_cell.angle_alpha   90.00
_cell.angle_beta   90.00
_cell.angle_gamma   90.00
#
_symmetry.space_group_name_H-M   'P 1'
#
loop_
_entity.id
_entity.type
_entity.pdbx_description
1 polymer ?
#
loop_
_entity_poly.entity_id
_entity_poly.type
_entity_poly.pdbx_seq_one_letter_code
_entity_poly.pdbx_strand_id
1 'polypeptide(L)'
;MKRISQSLLLAALLLTSCDNVVFDNPQPVDGKSISNLNNAFPGIFISSDNDTLTITKNTISLGSGNKFTVTGTLGKNLDVREYSNGFVVNLSESVKGRLVWIAYLFKLSNDSLFISFSDINPNKLAEIEKGIANIVPYENINNENKENSKIILKPRNSAEFDKLVNAGIFNKTFTMRMERPKP
;
A
#
# COMPACT_ATOMS: atom_id res chain seq x y z
N MET A 1 -8.07 39.38 -23.55
CA MET A 1 -7.01 38.35 -23.68
C MET A 1 -6.35 38.09 -22.33
N LYS A 2 -6.07 36.82 -22.02
CA LYS A 2 -5.21 36.29 -20.94
C LYS A 2 -5.73 36.33 -19.48
N ARG A 3 -6.71 35.49 -19.12
CA ARG A 3 -6.91 35.05 -17.70
C ARG A 3 -7.50 33.62 -17.54
N ILE A 4 -7.25 32.69 -18.46
CA ILE A 4 -7.79 31.31 -18.36
C ILE A 4 -6.68 30.23 -18.22
N SER A 5 -5.39 30.60 -18.30
CA SER A 5 -4.32 29.60 -18.51
C SER A 5 -3.63 29.04 -17.27
N GLN A 6 -3.94 29.48 -16.04
CA GLN A 6 -3.18 29.06 -14.85
C GLN A 6 -3.90 28.09 -13.91
N SER A 7 -5.22 27.89 -14.05
CA SER A 7 -5.96 26.94 -13.20
C SER A 7 -5.93 25.50 -13.71
N LEU A 8 -5.37 25.25 -14.91
CA LEU A 8 -5.27 23.90 -15.49
C LEU A 8 -4.02 23.12 -15.05
N LEU A 9 -2.99 23.78 -14.51
CA LEU A 9 -1.71 23.13 -14.20
C LEU A 9 -1.70 22.46 -12.81
N LEU A 10 -2.59 22.86 -11.90
CA LEU A 10 -2.62 22.35 -10.52
C LEU A 10 -3.49 21.09 -10.35
N ALA A 11 -4.36 20.80 -11.31
CA ALA A 11 -5.18 19.58 -11.33
C ALA A 11 -4.43 18.33 -11.84
N ALA A 12 -3.30 18.51 -12.54
CA ALA A 12 -2.51 17.42 -13.11
C ALA A 12 -1.66 16.67 -12.07
N LEU A 13 -1.43 17.24 -10.88
CA LEU A 13 -0.64 16.62 -9.81
C LEU A 13 -1.44 15.67 -8.91
N LEU A 14 -2.77 15.60 -9.05
CA LEU A 14 -3.66 14.80 -8.19
C LEU A 14 -4.05 13.43 -8.78
N LEU A 15 -3.49 13.02 -9.92
CA LEU A 15 -3.86 11.79 -10.65
C LEU A 15 -2.83 10.65 -10.58
N THR A 16 -1.79 10.76 -9.75
CA THR A 16 -0.75 9.73 -9.63
C THR A 16 -1.01 8.83 -8.41
N SER A 17 -1.96 7.90 -8.51
CA SER A 17 -1.91 6.73 -7.60
C SER A 17 -0.70 5.90 -8.04
N CYS A 18 0.48 6.15 -7.47
CA CYS A 18 1.77 5.62 -7.91
C CYS A 18 1.92 4.08 -7.76
N ASP A 19 0.95 3.40 -7.17
CA ASP A 19 1.01 1.94 -6.99
C ASP A 19 0.65 1.22 -8.30
N ASN A 20 1.70 0.87 -9.04
CA ASN A 20 1.62 0.13 -10.30
C ASN A 20 1.42 -1.39 -10.10
N VAL A 21 1.53 -1.89 -8.87
CA VAL A 21 1.34 -3.30 -8.51
C VAL A 21 0.28 -3.43 -7.43
N VAL A 22 -0.78 -4.16 -7.73
CA VAL A 22 -1.90 -4.44 -6.82
C VAL A 22 -2.26 -5.93 -6.89
N PHE A 23 -3.18 -6.37 -6.04
CA PHE A 23 -3.60 -7.76 -5.92
C PHE A 23 -5.11 -7.90 -6.14
N ASP A 24 -5.55 -9.06 -6.61
CA ASP A 24 -6.98 -9.35 -6.74
C ASP A 24 -7.65 -9.72 -5.41
N ASN A 25 -6.87 -10.19 -4.44
CA ASN A 25 -7.30 -10.55 -3.09
C ASN A 25 -6.34 -9.97 -2.04
N PRO A 26 -6.78 -9.79 -0.78
CA PRO A 26 -5.87 -9.43 0.31
C PRO A 26 -4.78 -10.51 0.48
N GLN A 27 -3.57 -10.07 0.79
CA GLN A 27 -2.38 -10.90 0.90
C GLN A 27 -1.88 -11.01 2.36
N PRO A 28 -1.21 -12.12 2.71
CA PRO A 28 -1.13 -13.36 1.95
C PRO A 28 -2.49 -14.07 1.90
N VAL A 29 -2.81 -14.81 0.82
CA VAL A 29 -4.15 -15.40 0.58
C VAL A 29 -4.68 -16.29 1.72
N ASP A 30 -3.79 -17.04 2.36
CA ASP A 30 -4.00 -17.96 3.47
C ASP A 30 -3.48 -17.40 4.81
N GLY A 31 -3.05 -16.13 4.82
CA GLY A 31 -2.66 -15.43 6.04
C GLY A 31 -3.87 -15.22 6.96
N LYS A 32 -3.64 -15.37 8.28
CA LYS A 32 -4.68 -15.20 9.28
C LYS A 32 -5.03 -13.71 9.44
N SER A 33 -6.26 -13.33 9.12
CA SER A 33 -6.77 -11.98 9.36
C SER A 33 -6.88 -11.67 10.86
N ILE A 34 -6.54 -10.44 11.25
CA ILE A 34 -6.75 -9.95 12.61
C ILE A 34 -8.02 -9.10 12.70
N SER A 35 -8.70 -9.18 13.85
CA SER A 35 -9.93 -8.44 14.14
C SER A 35 -9.70 -7.20 15.03
N ASN A 36 -8.47 -7.00 15.51
CA ASN A 36 -8.09 -5.91 16.39
C ASN A 36 -6.66 -5.47 16.06
N LEU A 37 -6.52 -4.27 15.48
CA LEU A 37 -5.22 -3.73 15.07
C LEU A 37 -4.31 -3.41 16.26
N ASN A 38 -4.86 -3.17 17.46
CA ASN A 38 -4.04 -2.91 18.65
C ASN A 38 -3.20 -4.14 19.05
N ASN A 39 -3.59 -5.34 18.59
CA ASN A 39 -2.79 -6.55 18.79
C ASN A 39 -1.55 -6.60 17.87
N ALA A 40 -1.56 -5.82 16.78
CA ALA A 40 -0.47 -5.76 15.81
C ALA A 40 0.40 -4.51 16.01
N PHE A 41 -0.22 -3.34 16.02
CA PHE A 41 0.45 -2.04 16.06
C PHE A 41 -0.35 -1.04 16.90
N PRO A 42 -0.11 -0.93 18.21
CA PRO A 42 -0.81 0.07 19.01
C PRO A 42 -0.18 1.46 18.80
N GLY A 43 -1.03 2.48 18.67
CA GLY A 43 -0.65 3.87 18.92
C GLY A 43 -0.49 4.74 17.68
N ILE A 44 0.29 5.81 17.86
CA ILE A 44 0.54 6.86 16.88
C ILE A 44 1.99 6.76 16.46
N PHE A 45 2.27 6.82 15.16
CA PHE A 45 3.62 6.82 14.61
C PHE A 45 3.84 8.10 13.80
N ILE A 46 5.01 8.70 13.93
CA ILE A 46 5.39 9.96 13.30
C ILE A 46 6.61 9.72 12.41
N SER A 47 6.57 10.25 11.20
CA SER A 47 7.70 10.22 10.26
C SER A 47 8.72 11.33 10.49
N SER A 48 9.84 11.31 9.76
CA SER A 48 10.77 12.45 9.71
C SER A 48 10.12 13.73 9.17
N ASP A 49 9.07 13.58 8.36
CA ASP A 49 8.41 14.68 7.65
C ASP A 49 7.15 15.15 8.41
N ASN A 50 6.95 14.68 9.65
CA ASN A 50 5.78 14.93 10.50
C ASN A 50 4.46 14.39 9.94
N ASP A 51 4.52 13.37 9.08
CA ASP A 51 3.33 12.59 8.75
C ASP A 51 3.01 11.66 9.92
N THR A 52 1.72 11.58 10.23
CA THR A 52 1.19 10.84 11.37
C THR A 52 0.37 9.66 10.89
N LEU A 53 0.73 8.47 11.36
CA LEU A 53 -0.03 7.25 11.21
C LEU A 53 -0.67 6.92 12.54
N THR A 54 -1.99 7.07 12.62
CA THR A 54 -2.78 6.74 13.81
C THR A 54 -3.43 5.38 13.61
N ILE A 55 -3.11 4.45 14.51
CA ILE A 55 -3.69 3.11 14.51
C ILE A 55 -4.56 2.95 15.75
N THR A 56 -5.86 2.75 15.52
CA THR A 56 -6.84 2.42 16.56
C THR A 56 -7.24 0.95 16.44
N LYS A 57 -8.13 0.46 17.31
CA LYS A 57 -8.64 -0.93 17.28
C LYS A 57 -9.06 -1.40 15.89
N ASN A 58 -9.70 -0.52 15.10
CA ASN A 58 -10.30 -0.89 13.81
C ASN A 58 -9.93 0.04 12.64
N THR A 59 -9.14 1.08 12.87
CA THR A 59 -8.74 2.01 11.81
C THR A 59 -7.24 2.21 11.73
N ILE A 60 -6.74 2.39 10.52
CA ILE A 60 -5.42 2.94 10.21
C ILE A 60 -5.67 4.24 9.44
N SER A 61 -5.18 5.36 9.97
CA SER A 61 -5.31 6.66 9.33
C SER A 61 -3.94 7.29 9.14
N LEU A 62 -3.60 7.65 7.91
CA LEU A 62 -2.40 8.42 7.57
C LEU A 62 -2.82 9.86 7.28
N GLY A 63 -2.07 10.82 7.83
CA GLY A 63 -2.30 12.23 7.61
C GLY A 63 -1.03 13.06 7.79
N SER A 64 -1.09 14.32 7.39
CA SER A 64 -0.04 15.30 7.62
C SER A 64 -0.65 16.49 8.35
N GLY A 65 -0.14 16.81 9.54
CA GLY A 65 -0.77 17.77 10.45
C GLY A 65 -2.20 17.38 10.83
N ASN A 66 -3.16 18.32 10.68
CA ASN A 66 -4.57 18.12 11.07
C ASN A 66 -5.45 17.50 9.97
N LYS A 67 -4.88 16.98 8.88
CA LYS A 67 -5.63 16.44 7.73
C LYS A 67 -5.25 14.98 7.49
N PHE A 68 -6.24 14.10 7.59
CA PHE A 68 -6.11 12.70 7.16
C PHE A 68 -6.23 12.61 5.63
N THR A 69 -5.25 11.98 5.00
CA THR A 69 -5.20 11.75 3.56
C THR A 69 -5.66 10.35 3.18
N VAL A 70 -5.47 9.35 4.06
CA VAL A 70 -5.90 7.97 3.83
C VAL A 70 -6.48 7.39 5.11
N THR A 71 -7.60 6.66 5.02
CA THR A 71 -8.16 5.91 6.16
C THR A 71 -8.68 4.54 5.71
N GLY A 72 -8.11 3.49 6.32
CA GLY A 72 -8.59 2.12 6.24
C GLY A 72 -9.41 1.75 7.48
N THR A 73 -10.51 1.04 7.29
CA THR A 73 -11.35 0.48 8.36
C THR A 73 -11.45 -1.04 8.21
N LEU A 74 -11.08 -1.78 9.25
CA LEU A 74 -11.10 -3.25 9.27
C LEU A 74 -12.46 -3.79 8.83
N GLY A 75 -12.44 -4.77 7.92
CA GLY A 75 -13.63 -5.42 7.39
C GLY A 75 -14.45 -4.59 6.40
N LYS A 76 -14.01 -3.36 6.07
CA LYS A 76 -14.62 -2.53 5.02
C LYS A 76 -13.70 -2.42 3.81
N ASN A 77 -12.64 -1.63 3.97
CA ASN A 77 -11.64 -1.34 2.94
C ASN A 77 -10.21 -1.65 3.41
N LEU A 78 -10.09 -2.32 4.56
CA LEU A 78 -8.84 -2.73 5.17
C LEU A 78 -8.97 -4.17 5.65
N ASP A 79 -7.96 -4.98 5.34
CA ASP A 79 -7.76 -6.31 5.90
C ASP A 79 -6.29 -6.46 6.30
N VAL A 80 -6.02 -6.92 7.51
CA VAL A 80 -4.65 -7.05 8.03
C VAL A 80 -4.41 -8.51 8.35
N ARG A 81 -3.34 -9.07 7.79
CA ARG A 81 -3.00 -10.50 7.93
C ARG A 81 -1.64 -10.70 8.57
N GLU A 82 -1.54 -11.68 9.45
CA GLU A 82 -0.26 -12.13 10.01
C GLU A 82 0.67 -12.59 8.86
N TYR A 83 1.92 -12.14 8.88
CA TYR A 83 2.90 -12.51 7.86
C TYR A 83 4.33 -12.44 8.37
N SER A 84 5.04 -13.58 8.36
CA SER A 84 6.41 -13.69 8.85
C SER A 84 6.53 -13.09 10.28
N ASN A 85 7.46 -12.17 10.51
CA ASN A 85 7.64 -11.45 11.77
C ASN A 85 6.89 -10.10 11.83
N GLY A 86 5.78 -9.97 11.11
CA GLY A 86 4.99 -8.75 11.06
C GLY A 86 3.60 -9.01 10.47
N PHE A 87 3.11 -8.04 9.69
CA PHE A 87 1.78 -8.10 9.10
C PHE A 87 1.79 -7.54 7.68
N VAL A 88 0.85 -8.01 6.86
CA VAL A 88 0.48 -7.34 5.62
C VAL A 88 -0.78 -6.54 5.86
N VAL A 89 -0.69 -5.25 5.62
CA VAL A 89 -1.82 -4.31 5.66
C VAL A 89 -2.35 -4.19 4.24
N ASN A 90 -3.57 -4.68 3.99
CA ASN A 90 -4.21 -4.66 2.69
C ASN A 90 -5.27 -3.57 2.64
N LEU A 91 -5.07 -2.57 1.79
CA LEU A 91 -6.04 -1.51 1.55
C LEU A 91 -6.72 -1.72 0.21
N SER A 92 -8.05 -1.70 0.20
CA SER A 92 -8.80 -1.87 -1.05
C SER A 92 -8.96 -0.55 -1.79
N GLU A 93 -8.79 -0.58 -3.10
CA GLU A 93 -9.03 0.53 -4.02
C GLU A 93 -9.99 0.08 -5.14
N SER A 94 -10.78 0.99 -5.71
CA SER A 94 -11.56 0.71 -6.91
C SER A 94 -10.83 1.23 -8.14
N VAL A 95 -10.40 0.32 -9.02
CA VAL A 95 -9.75 0.64 -10.29
C VAL A 95 -10.70 0.26 -11.42
N LYS A 96 -11.22 1.26 -12.13
CA LYS A 96 -12.23 1.09 -13.19
C LYS A 96 -13.46 0.27 -12.76
N GLY A 97 -13.93 0.48 -11.52
CA GLY A 97 -15.08 -0.23 -10.96
C GLY A 97 -14.76 -1.64 -10.44
N ARG A 98 -13.52 -2.09 -10.52
CA ARG A 98 -13.05 -3.35 -9.94
C ARG A 98 -12.34 -3.09 -8.62
N LEU A 99 -12.73 -3.83 -7.58
CA LEU A 99 -12.02 -3.83 -6.31
C LEU A 99 -10.67 -4.55 -6.47
N VAL A 100 -9.60 -3.87 -6.07
CA VAL A 100 -8.23 -4.40 -5.99
C VAL A 100 -7.64 -4.09 -4.62
N TRP A 101 -6.55 -4.75 -4.27
CA TRP A 101 -5.90 -4.63 -2.97
C TRP A 101 -4.46 -4.18 -3.10
N ILE A 102 -4.11 -3.13 -2.38
CA ILE A 102 -2.73 -2.65 -2.23
C ILE A 102 -2.20 -3.25 -0.94
N ALA A 103 -1.09 -3.98 -1.04
CA ALA A 103 -0.45 -4.59 0.12
C ALA A 103 0.70 -3.70 0.62
N TYR A 104 0.83 -3.60 1.95
CA TYR A 104 1.95 -2.96 2.63
C TYR A 104 2.52 -3.92 3.66
N LEU A 105 3.84 -4.14 3.66
CA LEU A 105 4.49 -4.98 4.66
C LEU A 105 4.84 -4.13 5.87
N PHE A 106 4.16 -4.37 6.99
CA PHE A 106 4.40 -3.68 8.24
C PHE A 106 5.24 -4.57 9.16
N LYS A 107 6.35 -4.04 9.65
CA LYS A 107 7.18 -4.69 10.67
C LYS A 107 7.46 -3.70 11.80
N LEU A 108 7.11 -4.08 13.02
CA LEU A 108 7.41 -3.29 14.21
C LEU A 108 8.69 -3.85 14.85
N SER A 109 9.66 -2.98 15.11
CA SER A 109 10.86 -3.33 15.89
C SER A 109 11.16 -2.20 16.87
N ASN A 110 11.08 -2.54 18.17
CA ASN A 110 11.07 -1.56 19.25
C ASN A 110 9.97 -0.50 18.98
N ASP A 111 10.35 0.77 18.93
CA ASP A 111 9.45 1.90 18.67
C ASP A 111 9.48 2.34 17.19
N SER A 112 9.93 1.47 16.27
CA SER A 112 10.03 1.80 14.84
C SER A 112 9.12 0.92 14.02
N LEU A 113 8.22 1.53 13.28
CA LEU A 113 7.39 0.87 12.28
C LEU A 113 8.03 1.02 10.91
N PHE A 114 8.41 -0.11 10.32
CA PHE A 114 8.92 -0.21 8.96
C PHE A 114 7.76 -0.60 8.04
N ILE A 115 7.51 0.23 7.04
CA ILE A 115 6.43 0.04 6.07
C ILE A 115 7.08 -0.13 4.71
N SER A 116 6.97 -1.34 4.12
CA SER A 116 7.47 -1.61 2.77
C SER A 116 6.32 -1.69 1.77
N PHE A 117 6.50 -1.09 0.61
CA PHE A 117 5.48 -0.93 -0.43
C PHE A 117 6.10 -1.00 -1.83
N SER A 118 5.25 -1.18 -2.82
CA SER A 118 5.63 -1.33 -4.22
C SER A 118 5.59 0.02 -4.94
N ASP A 119 6.75 0.67 -5.10
CA ASP A 119 6.90 1.90 -5.89
C ASP A 119 7.80 1.60 -7.09
N ILE A 120 7.19 0.97 -8.08
CA ILE A 120 7.86 0.54 -9.29
C ILE A 120 7.72 1.63 -10.34
N ASN A 121 8.85 2.19 -10.75
CA ASN A 121 8.89 3.12 -11.86
C ASN A 121 8.26 2.47 -13.11
N PRO A 122 7.36 3.15 -13.84
CA PRO A 122 6.75 2.62 -15.07
C PRO A 122 7.77 2.07 -16.08
N ASN A 123 8.95 2.69 -16.20
CA ASN A 123 10.01 2.24 -17.10
C ASN A 123 10.65 0.90 -16.68
N LYS A 124 10.53 0.53 -15.39
CA LYS A 124 10.96 -0.76 -14.84
C LYS A 124 9.82 -1.78 -14.75
N LEU A 125 8.59 -1.35 -15.00
CA LEU A 125 7.41 -2.21 -14.89
C LEU A 125 7.48 -3.39 -15.86
N ALA A 126 7.97 -3.18 -17.08
CA ALA A 126 8.12 -4.25 -18.08
C ALA A 126 9.20 -5.30 -17.71
N GLU A 127 10.24 -4.89 -16.98
CA GLU A 127 11.27 -5.81 -16.47
C GLU A 127 10.68 -6.68 -15.34
N ILE A 128 9.95 -6.03 -14.44
CA ILE A 128 9.27 -6.68 -13.33
C ILE A 128 8.14 -7.59 -13.83
N GLU A 129 7.40 -7.19 -14.87
CA GLU A 129 6.37 -8.01 -15.52
C GLU A 129 6.97 -9.34 -15.99
N LYS A 130 8.13 -9.33 -16.66
CA LYS A 130 8.82 -10.56 -17.09
C LYS A 130 9.25 -11.44 -15.91
N GLY A 131 9.70 -10.82 -14.82
CA GLY A 131 10.07 -11.53 -13.59
C GLY A 131 8.86 -12.17 -12.90
N ILE A 132 7.78 -11.41 -12.75
CA ILE A 132 6.58 -11.82 -12.03
C ILE A 132 5.71 -12.79 -12.83
N ALA A 133 5.67 -12.68 -14.16
CA ALA A 133 4.90 -13.56 -15.05
C ALA A 133 5.21 -15.05 -14.83
N ASN A 134 6.42 -15.36 -14.40
CA ASN A 134 6.86 -16.73 -14.10
C ASN A 134 6.55 -17.17 -12.67
N ILE A 135 6.10 -16.25 -11.80
CA ILE A 135 5.81 -16.51 -10.39
C ILE A 135 4.30 -16.73 -10.19
N VAL A 136 3.48 -15.81 -10.69
CA VAL A 136 2.02 -15.83 -10.50
C VAL A 136 1.27 -15.37 -11.75
N PRO A 137 0.00 -15.80 -11.94
CA PRO A 137 -0.87 -15.18 -12.92
C PRO A 137 -1.04 -13.68 -12.64
N TYR A 138 -1.12 -12.89 -13.70
CA TYR A 138 -1.34 -11.46 -13.60
C TYR A 138 -2.24 -10.92 -14.71
N GLU A 139 -2.69 -9.69 -14.55
CA GLU A 139 -3.52 -8.96 -15.51
C GLU A 139 -3.10 -7.50 -15.58
N ASN A 140 -3.02 -6.95 -16.77
CA ASN A 140 -2.72 -5.53 -16.99
C ASN A 140 -4.02 -4.74 -17.14
N ILE A 141 -4.21 -3.72 -16.32
CA ILE A 141 -5.25 -2.70 -16.54
C ILE A 141 -4.57 -1.49 -17.18
N ASN A 142 -4.65 -1.38 -18.50
CA ASN A 142 -4.16 -0.21 -19.23
C ASN A 142 -5.17 0.92 -19.15
N ASN A 143 -4.72 2.13 -18.81
CA ASN A 143 -5.49 3.34 -19.09
C ASN A 143 -5.38 3.67 -20.59
N GLU A 144 -6.36 4.35 -21.19
CA GLU A 144 -6.39 4.63 -22.64
C GLU A 144 -5.12 5.35 -23.15
N ASN A 145 -4.44 6.08 -22.26
CA ASN A 145 -3.18 6.79 -22.55
C ASN A 145 -1.91 6.04 -22.10
N LYS A 146 -2.00 4.79 -21.61
CA LYS A 146 -0.90 3.99 -21.02
C LYS A 146 -0.16 4.59 -19.81
N GLU A 147 -0.47 5.82 -19.40
CA GLU A 147 0.23 6.52 -18.30
C GLU A 147 -0.04 5.93 -16.91
N ASN A 148 -1.13 5.20 -16.71
CA ASN A 148 -1.53 4.61 -15.42
C ASN A 148 -1.79 3.08 -15.53
N SER A 149 -0.92 2.34 -16.22
CA SER A 149 -1.05 0.88 -16.29
C SER A 149 -0.79 0.25 -14.93
N LYS A 150 -1.78 -0.44 -14.36
CA LYS A 150 -1.60 -1.24 -13.15
C LYS A 150 -1.47 -2.72 -13.51
N ILE A 151 -0.60 -3.43 -12.81
CA ILE A 151 -0.50 -4.89 -12.83
C ILE A 151 -1.26 -5.44 -11.63
N ILE A 152 -2.27 -6.27 -11.88
CA ILE A 152 -2.98 -7.03 -10.85
C ILE A 152 -2.35 -8.42 -10.76
N LEU A 153 -1.72 -8.71 -9.63
CA LEU A 153 -1.14 -10.01 -9.32
C LEU A 153 -2.17 -10.92 -8.64
N LYS A 154 -2.12 -12.22 -8.97
CA LYS A 154 -3.08 -13.23 -8.48
C LYS A 154 -2.36 -14.42 -7.84
N PRO A 155 -1.56 -14.20 -6.78
CA PRO A 155 -0.97 -15.30 -6.03
C PRO A 155 -2.08 -16.20 -5.48
N ARG A 156 -1.84 -17.52 -5.46
CA ARG A 156 -2.82 -18.52 -5.05
C ARG A 156 -2.69 -18.94 -3.59
N ASN A 157 -1.53 -18.66 -2.98
CA ASN A 157 -1.16 -19.06 -1.62
C ASN A 157 -0.01 -18.18 -1.10
N SER A 158 0.32 -18.29 0.19
CA SER A 158 1.43 -17.55 0.81
C SER A 158 2.78 -17.83 0.15
N ALA A 159 3.03 -19.05 -0.31
CA ALA A 159 4.32 -19.37 -0.92
C ALA A 159 4.55 -18.63 -2.26
N GLU A 160 3.49 -18.42 -3.04
CA GLU A 160 3.53 -17.55 -4.22
C GLU A 160 3.73 -16.08 -3.84
N PHE A 161 3.05 -15.60 -2.78
CA PHE A 161 3.27 -14.26 -2.25
C PHE A 161 4.72 -14.06 -1.75
N ASP A 162 5.30 -15.05 -1.07
CA ASP A 162 6.69 -15.05 -0.62
C ASP A 162 7.67 -14.95 -1.79
N LYS A 163 7.42 -15.67 -2.89
CA LYS A 163 8.25 -15.55 -4.09
C LYS A 163 8.21 -14.12 -4.65
N LEU A 164 7.05 -13.46 -4.63
CA LEU A 164 6.92 -12.06 -5.05
C LEU A 164 7.69 -11.13 -4.11
N VAL A 165 7.56 -11.29 -2.80
CA VAL A 165 8.31 -10.52 -1.80
C VAL A 165 9.82 -10.68 -2.02
N ASN A 166 10.29 -11.92 -2.22
CA ASN A 166 11.70 -12.23 -2.49
C ASN A 166 12.17 -11.75 -3.86
N ALA A 167 11.26 -11.62 -4.84
CA ALA A 167 11.54 -11.00 -6.13
C ALA A 167 11.63 -9.46 -6.05
N GLY A 168 11.42 -8.88 -4.86
CA GLY A 168 11.65 -7.46 -4.61
C GLY A 168 10.53 -6.55 -5.10
N ILE A 169 9.28 -7.04 -5.19
CA ILE A 169 8.15 -6.19 -5.59
C ILE A 169 7.91 -5.05 -4.59
N PHE A 170 8.18 -5.30 -3.29
CA PHE A 170 8.17 -4.30 -2.23
C PHE A 170 9.55 -3.64 -2.13
N ASN A 171 9.81 -2.68 -3.02
CA ASN A 171 11.13 -2.12 -3.29
C ASN A 171 11.43 -0.80 -2.56
N LYS A 172 10.45 -0.24 -1.86
CA LYS A 172 10.63 0.92 -0.97
C LYS A 172 10.28 0.54 0.44
N THR A 173 11.02 1.11 1.37
CA THR A 173 10.72 1.03 2.80
C THR A 173 10.82 2.42 3.39
N PHE A 174 9.82 2.76 4.17
CA PHE A 174 9.79 3.98 4.96
C PHE A 174 9.66 3.62 6.45
N THR A 175 10.20 4.47 7.31
CA THR A 175 10.26 4.24 8.76
C THR A 175 9.53 5.34 9.50
N MET A 176 8.66 4.95 10.43
CA MET A 176 8.00 5.86 11.37
C MET A 176 8.38 5.48 12.80
N ARG A 177 8.36 6.47 13.70
CA ARG A 177 8.67 6.27 15.12
C ARG A 177 7.41 6.42 15.95
N MET A 178 7.22 5.53 16.92
CA MET A 178 6.10 5.62 17.84
C MET A 178 6.18 6.93 18.63
N GLU A 179 5.07 7.68 18.65
CA GLU A 179 4.92 8.83 19.52
C GLU A 179 4.81 8.32 20.96
N ARG A 180 5.85 8.53 21.75
CA ARG A 180 5.81 8.21 23.18
C ARG A 180 4.92 9.24 23.89
N PRO A 181 4.06 8.82 24.83
CA PRO A 181 3.36 9.75 25.69
C PRO A 181 4.39 10.67 26.36
N LYS A 182 4.16 11.99 26.33
CA LYS A 182 4.97 12.92 27.12
C LYS A 182 4.78 12.58 28.60
N PRO A 183 5.87 12.52 29.38
CA PRO A 183 5.79 12.25 30.82
C PRO A 183 5.00 13.33 31.57
#